data_AF-A0A7W2I8M6-F1
#
_entry.id   AF-A0A7W2I8M6-F1
#
_cell.length_a   1.000
_cell.length_b   1.000
_cell.length_c   1.000
_cell.angle_alpha   90.00
_cell.angle_beta   90.00
_cell.angle_gamma   90.00
#
_symmetry.space_group_name_H-M   'P 1'
#
loop_
_entity.id
_entity.type
_entity.pdbx_description
1 polymer ?
#
loop_
_entity_poly.entity_id
_entity_poly.type
_entity_poly.pdbx_seq_one_letter_code
_entity_poly.pdbx_strand_id
1 'polypeptide(L)' 'MNKDLIKGILIVVGVLLALAVFATAATEDGVQKLSCMGRAALHGVALTNIHSVCGL' A
#
# COMPACT_ATOMS: atom_id res chain seq x y z
N MET A 1 -20.98 17.23 -1.95
CA MET A 1 -19.75 16.48 -2.29
C MET A 1 -19.72 16.29 -3.79
N ASN A 2 -18.75 16.86 -4.50
CA ASN A 2 -18.74 16.87 -5.97
C ASN A 2 -18.56 15.45 -6.52
N LYS A 3 -19.48 15.06 -7.40
CA LYS A 3 -19.51 13.72 -8.01
C LYS A 3 -18.24 13.47 -8.85
N ASP A 4 -17.69 14.54 -9.43
CA ASP A 4 -16.42 14.56 -10.14
C ASP A 4 -15.22 14.28 -9.22
N LEU A 5 -15.23 14.83 -8.01
CA LEU A 5 -14.18 14.58 -7.01
C LEU A 5 -14.20 13.12 -6.56
N ILE A 6 -15.38 12.56 -6.30
CA ILE A 6 -15.56 11.15 -5.93
C ILE A 6 -15.05 10.25 -7.04
N LYS A 7 -15.41 10.54 -8.29
CA LYS A 7 -15.00 9.75 -9.46
C LYS A 7 -13.48 9.79 -9.66
N GLY A 8 -12.87 10.96 -9.49
CA GLY A 8 -11.42 11.14 -9.54
C GLY A 8 -10.70 10.33 -8.46
N ILE A 9 -11.15 10.42 -7.21
CA ILE A 9 -10.59 9.64 -6.09
C ILE A 9 -10.73 8.14 -6.36
N LEU A 10 -11.87 7.68 -6.87
CA LEU A 10 -12.11 6.27 -7.13
C LEU A 10 -11.17 5.70 -8.20
N ILE A 11 -10.85 6.49 -9.23
CA ILE A 11 -9.87 6.13 -10.27
C ILE A 11 -8.47 6.03 -9.65
N VAL A 12 -8.06 7.04 -8.87
CA VAL A 12 -6.73 7.08 -8.23
C VAL A 12 -6.56 5.90 -7.27
N VAL A 13 -7.57 5.63 -6.44
CA VAL A 13 -7.58 4.49 -5.52
C VAL A 13 -7.51 3.17 -6.30
N GLY A 14 -8.25 3.04 -7.40
CA GLY A 14 -8.22 1.85 -8.26
C GLY A 14 -6.84 1.61 -8.88
N VAL A 15 -6.19 2.67 -9.39
CA VAL A 15 -4.83 2.59 -9.95
C VAL A 15 -3.81 2.20 -8.88
N LEU A 16 -3.90 2.80 -7.69
CA LEU A 16 -3.01 2.45 -6.57
C LEU A 16 -3.19 1.00 -6.11
N LEU A 17 -4.43 0.50 -6.06
CA LEU A 17 -4.72 -0.89 -5.75
C LEU A 17 -4.14 -1.83 -6.80
N ALA A 18 -4.31 -1.52 -8.09
CA ALA A 18 -3.74 -2.32 -9.17
C ALA A 18 -2.20 -2.37 -9.06
N LEU A 19 -1.55 -1.23 -8.85
CA LEU A 19 -0.10 -1.15 -8.66
C LEU A 19 0.37 -1.94 -7.43
N ALA A 20 -0.35 -1.83 -6.31
CA ALA A 20 -0.03 -2.58 -5.10
C ALA A 20 -0.14 -4.09 -5.35
N VAL A 21 -1.22 -4.56 -5.99
CA VAL A 21 -1.41 -5.98 -6.31
C VAL A 21 -0.30 -6.48 -7.23
N PHE A 22 0.00 -5.75 -8.31
CA PHE A 22 1.09 -6.12 -9.23
C PHE A 22 2.45 -6.14 -8.54
N ALA A 23 2.76 -5.16 -7.70
CA ALA A 23 4.00 -5.12 -6.93
C ALA A 23 4.11 -6.31 -5.97
N THR A 24 3.00 -6.67 -5.29
CA THR A 24 2.99 -7.85 -4.41
C THR A 24 3.06 -9.17 -5.15
N ALA A 25 2.46 -9.27 -6.35
CA ALA A 25 2.51 -10.48 -7.15
C ALA A 25 3.89 -10.68 -7.80
N ALA A 26 4.61 -9.60 -8.08
CA ALA A 26 5.96 -9.63 -8.64
C ALA A 26 7.05 -9.94 -7.60
N THR A 27 6.72 -10.05 -6.31
CA THR A 27 7.68 -10.32 -5.23
C THR A 27 7.32 -11.62 -4.53
N GLU A 28 8.30 -12.52 -4.38
CA GLU A 28 8.13 -13.88 -3.83
C GLU A 28 7.53 -13.90 -2.40
N ASP A 29 7.69 -12.80 -1.65
CA ASP A 29 7.11 -12.56 -0.31
C ASP A 29 6.26 -11.27 -0.22
N GLY A 30 5.79 -10.77 -1.37
CA GLY A 30 5.21 -9.43 -1.53
C GLY A 30 4.00 -9.14 -0.64
N VAL A 31 3.10 -10.11 -0.53
CA VAL A 31 1.85 -9.97 0.24
C VAL A 31 2.15 -9.83 1.74
N GLN A 32 3.15 -10.56 2.24
CA GLN A 32 3.54 -10.54 3.65
C GLN A 32 4.27 -9.24 4.00
N LYS A 33 5.17 -8.79 3.11
CA LYS A 33 5.87 -7.51 3.20
C LYS A 33 4.91 -6.31 3.11
N LEU A 34 3.93 -6.34 2.20
CA LEU A 34 2.93 -5.28 2.05
C LEU A 34 1.94 -5.24 3.24
N SER A 35 1.54 -6.38 3.77
CA SER A 35 0.70 -6.46 4.97
C SER A 35 1.43 -5.91 6.20
N CYS A 36 2.71 -6.22 6.35
CA CYS A 36 3.55 -5.68 7.41
C CYS A 36 3.77 -4.16 7.25
N MET A 37 4.06 -3.68 6.03
CA MET A 37 4.13 -2.24 5.71
C MET A 37 2.82 -1.52 6.01
N GLY A 38 1.68 -2.09 5.62
CA GLY A 38 0.35 -1.53 5.85
C GLY A 38 0.02 -1.42 7.33
N ARG A 39 0.32 -2.47 8.12
CA ARG A 39 0.17 -2.42 9.59
C ARG A 39 1.11 -1.41 10.23
N ALA A 40 2.36 -1.34 9.78
CA ALA A 40 3.35 -0.39 10.30
C ALA A 40 2.93 1.06 9.99
N ALA A 41 2.45 1.34 8.78
CA ALA A 41 1.92 2.64 8.39
C ALA A 41 0.67 3.02 9.21
N LEU A 42 -0.25 2.07 9.44
CA LEU A 42 -1.45 2.30 10.28
C LEU A 42 -1.10 2.54 11.76
N HIS A 43 -0.02 1.93 12.26
CA HIS A 43 0.48 2.15 13.62
C HIS A 43 1.36 3.41 13.76
N GLY A 44 1.56 4.19 12.70
CA GLY A 44 2.37 5.40 12.72
C GLY A 44 3.87 5.14 12.83
N VAL A 45 4.32 3.94 12.45
CA VAL A 45 5.75 3.59 12.44
C VAL A 45 6.41 4.35 11.29
N ALA A 46 7.46 5.12 11.61
CA ALA A 46 8.22 5.86 10.61
C ALA A 46 8.73 4.92 9.51
N LEU A 47 8.54 5.29 8.24
CA LEU A 47 8.94 4.49 7.06
C LEU A 47 10.40 4.01 7.11
N THR A 48 11.28 4.76 7.76
CA THR A 48 12.68 4.40 8.07
C THR A 48 12.83 3.09 8.85
N ASN A 49 11.90 2.76 9.75
CA ASN A 49 11.98 1.54 10.57
C ASN A 49 11.25 0.35 9.95
N ILE A 50 10.46 0.55 8.89
CA ILE A 50 9.67 -0.53 8.30
C ILE A 50 10.57 -1.61 7.68
N HIS A 51 11.74 -1.23 7.15
CA HIS A 51 12.75 -2.19 6.68
C HIS A 51 13.25 -3.11 7.80
N SER A 52 13.46 -2.55 9.00
CA SER A 52 13.92 -3.29 10.19
C SER A 52 12.83 -4.15 10.83
N VAL A 53 11.56 -3.72 10.74
CA VAL A 53 10.43 -4.42 11.36
C VAL A 53 9.85 -5.51 10.45
N CYS A 54 9.80 -5.24 9.14
CA CYS A 54 9.27 -6.19 8.16
C CYS A 54 10.33 -7.07 7.51
N GLY A 55 11.60 -6.94 7.91
CA GLY A 55 12.70 -7.77 7.41
C GLY A 55 12.76 -7.76 5.89
N LEU A 56 12.74 -6.56 5.29
CA LEU A 56 12.76 -6.42 3.83
C LEU A 56 14.12 -6.76 3.23
#